data_AF-A0A914SGR4-F1
#
_entry.id   AF-A0A914SGR4-F1
#
_cell.length_a   1.000
_cell.length_b   1.000
_cell.length_c   1.000
_cell.angle_alpha   90.00
_cell.angle_beta   90.00
_cell.angle_gamma   90.00
#
_symmetry.space_group_name_H-M   'P 1'
#
loop_
_entity.id
_entity.type
_entity.pdbx_description
1 polymer ?
#
loop_
_entity_poly.entity_id
_entity_poly.type
_entity_poly.pdbx_seq_one_letter_code
_entity_poly.pdbx_strand_id
1 'polypeptide(L)'
;MVGNENGQALETVYGYIEEICDEIDADILNSQKILDFVQSETFSNILYFPWNEPKTLTEFLRIIVTLKRYASDERFSILEIFDKVLKSNLLKTIIPKNISSMKESQLKNRIQAKLFHFVIEILLFGYEHHLSKMDDYESDVHVIVSSMKFYGDIMLEMTKEKFAQLEKIYTDIQKLKAEKAQMKAKAQFKTRNFNGNGILPPENFRSLPLIPSPAELEISFEPYLRSAKIFEPYSNSEHYLDVQFRLLREDLISPLRTGIEETKTGKSRMYSYKNVKFVGIDLYLPSGEYIHYVKIQESQLRLCMKTLKKSSLLCLSSDKYRSEFIFASVMDREECLMFDEKIGIKFEGEYNIDFSKEYQMVESPAYFEAYRHILLALQVLTANGYPKNYNLK
;
A
#
# COMPACT_ATOMS: atom_id res chain seq x y z
N MET A 1 -24.76 -13.99 -29.25
CA MET A 1 -23.63 -14.12 -30.20
C MET A 1 -22.46 -13.18 -29.87
N VAL A 2 -22.37 -12.60 -28.67
CA VAL A 2 -21.27 -11.69 -28.26
C VAL A 2 -20.08 -12.43 -27.61
N GLY A 3 -20.16 -13.76 -27.46
CA GLY A 3 -19.13 -14.57 -26.81
C GLY A 3 -18.01 -15.07 -27.72
N ASN A 4 -18.14 -14.95 -29.05
CA ASN A 4 -17.22 -15.59 -30.01
C ASN A 4 -16.09 -14.67 -30.48
N GLU A 5 -16.33 -13.35 -30.58
CA GLU A 5 -15.32 -12.37 -31.03
C GLU A 5 -14.21 -12.18 -29.98
N ASN A 6 -14.57 -12.17 -28.69
CA ASN A 6 -13.58 -12.08 -27.61
C ASN A 6 -12.67 -13.32 -27.55
N GLY A 7 -13.20 -14.52 -27.84
CA GLY A 7 -12.44 -15.76 -27.84
C GLY A 7 -11.42 -15.85 -28.98
N GLN A 8 -11.79 -15.41 -30.19
CA GLN A 8 -10.85 -15.35 -31.32
C GLN A 8 -9.76 -14.29 -31.14
N ALA A 9 -10.11 -13.13 -30.55
CA ALA A 9 -9.12 -12.11 -30.22
C ALA A 9 -8.11 -12.61 -29.15
N LEU A 10 -8.58 -13.38 -28.16
CA LEU A 10 -7.76 -14.04 -27.13
C LEU A 10 -6.73 -15.00 -27.73
N GLU A 11 -7.17 -15.91 -28.60
CA GLU A 11 -6.26 -16.87 -29.27
C GLU A 11 -5.23 -16.17 -30.16
N THR A 12 -5.64 -15.10 -30.84
CA THR A 12 -4.75 -14.32 -31.72
C THR A 12 -3.64 -13.62 -30.92
N VAL A 13 -3.98 -13.02 -29.76
CA VAL A 13 -3.00 -12.37 -28.88
C VAL A 13 -1.99 -13.38 -28.33
N TYR A 14 -2.46 -14.53 -27.85
CA TYR A 14 -1.59 -15.56 -27.28
C TYR A 14 -0.66 -16.18 -28.32
N GLY A 15 -1.17 -16.49 -29.52
CA GLY A 15 -0.35 -16.99 -30.62
C GLY A 15 0.73 -16.00 -31.05
N TYR A 16 0.42 -14.70 -31.05
CA TYR A 16 1.40 -13.66 -31.40
C TYR A 16 2.51 -13.50 -30.35
N ILE A 17 2.16 -13.61 -29.06
CA ILE A 17 3.16 -13.60 -27.97
C ILE A 17 4.07 -14.82 -28.08
N GLU A 18 3.51 -16.00 -28.35
CA GLU A 18 4.26 -17.23 -28.53
C GLU A 18 5.24 -17.13 -29.70
N GLU A 19 4.79 -16.61 -30.85
CA GLU A 19 5.65 -16.38 -32.03
C GLU A 19 6.84 -15.47 -31.72
N ILE A 20 6.62 -14.33 -31.05
CA ILE A 20 7.72 -13.43 -30.66
C ILE A 20 8.66 -14.10 -29.67
N CYS A 21 8.14 -14.88 -28.72
CA CYS A 21 8.97 -15.59 -27.76
C CYS A 21 9.83 -16.68 -28.41
N ASP A 22 9.30 -17.42 -29.39
CA ASP A 22 10.06 -18.39 -30.17
C ASP A 22 11.22 -17.71 -30.93
N GLU A 23 10.99 -16.50 -31.48
CA GLU A 23 12.04 -15.71 -32.11
C GLU A 23 13.08 -15.17 -31.12
N ILE A 24 12.66 -14.77 -29.92
CA ILE A 24 13.59 -14.41 -28.83
C ILE A 24 14.45 -15.63 -28.46
N ASP A 25 13.85 -16.81 -28.34
CA ASP A 25 14.54 -18.06 -27.98
C ASP A 25 15.51 -18.54 -29.07
N ALA A 26 15.19 -18.28 -30.33
CA ALA A 26 16.07 -18.57 -31.47
C ALA A 26 17.11 -17.48 -31.76
N ASP A 27 17.11 -16.36 -31.02
CA ASP A 27 17.99 -15.19 -31.20
C ASP A 27 17.96 -14.59 -32.63
N ILE A 28 16.80 -14.69 -33.30
CA ILE A 28 16.56 -14.20 -34.66
C ILE A 28 15.67 -12.95 -34.71
N LEU A 29 15.34 -12.42 -33.53
CA LEU A 29 14.35 -11.37 -33.36
C LEU A 29 14.80 -10.05 -34.01
N ASN A 30 14.01 -9.60 -34.99
CA ASN A 30 14.23 -8.36 -35.71
C ASN A 30 13.76 -7.15 -34.87
N SER A 31 14.63 -6.14 -34.68
CA SER A 31 14.29 -4.89 -33.99
C SER A 31 13.05 -4.22 -34.58
N GLN A 32 12.90 -4.23 -35.91
CA GLN A 32 11.75 -3.63 -36.60
C GLN A 32 10.44 -4.33 -36.24
N LYS A 33 10.44 -5.66 -36.15
CA LYS A 33 9.23 -6.44 -35.85
C LYS A 33 8.72 -6.14 -34.44
N ILE A 34 9.63 -6.02 -33.47
CA ILE A 34 9.25 -5.60 -32.13
C ILE A 34 8.73 -4.17 -32.12
N LEU A 35 9.40 -3.23 -32.81
CA LEU A 35 8.97 -1.83 -32.89
C LEU A 35 7.57 -1.69 -33.48
N ASP A 36 7.29 -2.42 -34.56
CA ASP A 36 5.98 -2.45 -35.19
C ASP A 36 4.92 -2.98 -34.22
N PHE A 37 5.26 -4.02 -33.44
CA PHE A 37 4.35 -4.55 -32.42
C PHE A 37 4.05 -3.52 -31.32
N VAL A 38 5.07 -2.91 -30.72
CA VAL A 38 4.87 -1.95 -29.62
C VAL A 38 4.21 -0.64 -30.04
N GLN A 39 4.31 -0.28 -31.32
CA GLN A 39 3.60 0.86 -31.91
C GLN A 39 2.16 0.50 -32.32
N SER A 40 1.79 -0.79 -32.33
CA SER A 40 0.46 -1.22 -32.73
C SER A 40 -0.61 -0.90 -31.69
N GLU A 41 -1.85 -0.75 -32.16
CA GLU A 41 -3.04 -0.68 -31.31
C GLU A 41 -3.21 -1.97 -30.49
N THR A 42 -2.78 -3.11 -31.05
CA THR A 42 -2.76 -4.41 -30.38
C THR A 42 -1.96 -4.36 -29.08
N PHE A 43 -0.75 -3.79 -29.08
CA PHE A 43 0.05 -3.67 -27.86
C PHE A 43 -0.65 -2.82 -26.79
N SER A 44 -1.23 -1.69 -27.20
CA SER A 44 -1.98 -0.82 -26.28
C SER A 44 -3.18 -1.55 -25.66
N ASN A 45 -3.90 -2.34 -26.44
CA ASN A 45 -5.02 -3.15 -25.97
C ASN A 45 -4.56 -4.27 -25.02
N ILE A 46 -3.41 -4.88 -25.29
CA ILE A 46 -2.82 -5.94 -24.47
C ILE A 46 -2.46 -5.45 -23.06
N LEU A 47 -2.06 -4.18 -22.90
CA LEU A 47 -1.76 -3.59 -21.58
C LEU A 47 -2.97 -3.57 -20.63
N TYR A 48 -4.20 -3.56 -21.16
CA TYR A 48 -5.44 -3.57 -20.39
C TYR A 48 -6.13 -4.94 -20.39
N PHE A 49 -5.48 -5.96 -20.96
CA PHE A 49 -6.03 -7.28 -21.10
C PHE A 49 -6.25 -7.97 -19.74
N PRO A 50 -7.36 -8.70 -19.53
CA PRO A 50 -7.57 -9.45 -18.30
C PRO A 50 -6.73 -10.74 -18.33
N TRP A 51 -5.43 -10.61 -18.02
CA TRP A 51 -4.50 -11.74 -17.98
C TRP A 51 -4.91 -12.77 -16.93
N ASN A 52 -5.47 -13.88 -17.42
CA ASN A 52 -5.89 -15.02 -16.60
C ASN A 52 -4.90 -16.20 -16.65
N GLU A 53 -3.98 -16.19 -17.61
CA GLU A 53 -2.94 -17.21 -17.76
C GLU A 53 -1.57 -16.62 -17.37
N PRO A 54 -1.03 -16.99 -16.20
CA PRO A 54 0.20 -16.36 -15.73
C PRO A 54 1.44 -16.68 -16.56
N LYS A 55 1.46 -17.83 -17.25
CA LYS A 55 2.56 -18.20 -18.16
C LYS A 55 2.65 -17.20 -19.30
N THR A 56 1.53 -16.92 -19.96
CA THR A 56 1.45 -16.01 -21.10
C THR A 56 1.71 -14.56 -20.70
N LEU A 57 1.23 -14.14 -19.52
CA LEU A 57 1.61 -12.84 -18.94
C LEU A 57 3.13 -12.76 -18.71
N THR A 58 3.75 -13.83 -18.21
CA THR A 58 5.21 -13.87 -17.98
C THR A 58 5.98 -13.71 -19.28
N GLU A 59 5.54 -14.37 -20.35
CA GLU A 59 6.13 -14.24 -21.69
C GLU A 59 5.90 -12.84 -22.28
N PHE A 60 4.74 -12.23 -22.10
CA PHE A 60 4.52 -10.84 -22.50
C PHE A 60 5.46 -9.85 -21.79
N LEU A 61 5.67 -10.02 -20.48
CA LEU A 61 6.62 -9.20 -19.72
C LEU A 61 8.07 -9.43 -20.19
N ARG A 62 8.41 -10.66 -20.59
CA ARG A 62 9.70 -10.99 -21.22
C ARG A 62 9.94 -10.19 -22.49
N ILE A 63 8.92 -10.03 -23.34
CA ILE A 63 8.99 -9.22 -24.56
C ILE A 63 9.31 -7.75 -24.19
N ILE A 64 8.59 -7.19 -23.22
CA ILE A 64 8.83 -5.80 -22.75
C ILE A 64 10.26 -5.64 -22.23
N VAL A 65 10.76 -6.59 -21.43
CA VAL A 65 12.14 -6.52 -20.92
C VAL A 65 13.18 -6.64 -22.04
N THR A 66 12.89 -7.41 -23.09
CA THR A 66 13.79 -7.59 -24.24
C THR A 66 13.97 -6.30 -25.03
N LEU A 67 12.99 -5.38 -25.02
CA LEU A 67 13.10 -4.05 -25.64
C LEU A 67 14.35 -3.28 -25.21
N LYS A 68 14.84 -3.50 -23.99
CA LYS A 68 16.04 -2.86 -23.47
C LYS A 68 17.27 -3.10 -24.34
N ARG A 69 17.35 -4.24 -25.03
CA ARG A 69 18.47 -4.57 -25.95
C ARG A 69 18.60 -3.53 -27.07
N TYR A 70 17.51 -2.86 -27.43
CA TYR A 70 17.43 -1.88 -28.50
C TYR A 70 17.39 -0.43 -27.99
N ALA A 71 17.50 -0.21 -26.67
CA ALA A 71 17.39 1.12 -26.05
C ALA A 71 18.50 2.09 -26.50
N SER A 72 19.62 1.55 -26.99
CA SER A 72 20.73 2.30 -27.59
C SER A 72 20.31 3.02 -28.87
N ASP A 73 19.58 2.32 -29.73
CA ASP A 73 19.29 2.75 -31.10
C ASP A 73 17.94 3.46 -31.20
N GLU A 74 16.96 3.05 -30.38
CA GLU A 74 15.54 3.46 -30.47
C GLU A 74 15.05 4.06 -29.14
N ARG A 75 15.93 4.83 -28.49
CA ARG A 75 15.75 5.29 -27.10
C ARG A 75 14.40 5.94 -26.83
N PHE A 76 13.95 6.88 -27.66
CA PHE A 76 12.71 7.62 -27.42
C PHE A 76 11.48 6.70 -27.48
N SER A 77 11.38 5.88 -28.53
CA SER A 77 10.31 4.91 -28.72
C SER A 77 10.22 3.96 -27.53
N ILE A 78 11.35 3.42 -27.09
CA ILE A 78 11.42 2.48 -25.97
C ILE A 78 11.02 3.14 -24.66
N LEU A 79 11.51 4.34 -24.36
CA LEU A 79 11.12 5.06 -23.15
C LEU A 79 9.63 5.39 -23.13
N GLU A 80 9.02 5.73 -24.27
CA GLU A 80 7.58 5.95 -24.37
C GLU A 80 6.78 4.68 -24.04
N ILE A 81 7.25 3.51 -24.49
CA ILE A 81 6.62 2.22 -24.22
C ILE A 81 6.68 1.88 -22.73
N PHE A 82 7.86 2.05 -22.11
CA PHE A 82 7.99 1.84 -20.67
C PHE A 82 7.10 2.81 -19.88
N ASP A 83 6.98 4.08 -20.29
CA ASP A 83 6.06 5.04 -19.67
C ASP A 83 4.58 4.60 -19.82
N LYS A 84 4.19 4.06 -20.98
CA LYS A 84 2.84 3.47 -21.18
C LYS A 84 2.59 2.26 -20.28
N VAL A 85 3.57 1.35 -20.17
CA VAL A 85 3.49 0.17 -19.29
C VAL A 85 3.34 0.60 -17.83
N LEU A 86 4.18 1.53 -17.36
CA LEU A 86 4.17 2.02 -15.98
C LEU A 86 2.84 2.72 -15.64
N LYS A 87 2.22 3.43 -16.60
CA LYS A 87 0.91 4.09 -16.41
C LYS A 87 -0.29 3.16 -16.47
N SER A 88 -0.12 1.97 -17.06
CA SER A 88 -1.21 1.01 -17.24
C SER A 88 -1.62 0.32 -15.93
N ASN A 89 -2.74 -0.40 -15.95
CA ASN A 89 -3.18 -1.24 -14.81
C ASN A 89 -2.37 -2.54 -14.68
N LEU A 90 -1.40 -2.78 -15.58
CA LEU A 90 -0.60 -4.02 -15.62
C LEU A 90 0.16 -4.23 -14.30
N LEU A 91 0.89 -3.21 -13.86
CA LEU A 91 1.70 -3.27 -12.63
C LEU A 91 0.84 -3.16 -11.37
N LYS A 92 -0.24 -2.36 -11.43
CA LYS A 92 -1.11 -2.04 -10.29
C LYS A 92 -2.05 -3.18 -9.91
N THR A 93 -2.68 -3.79 -10.91
CA THR A 93 -3.83 -4.67 -10.71
C THR A 93 -3.58 -6.07 -11.22
N ILE A 94 -3.07 -6.17 -12.44
CA ILE A 94 -2.96 -7.46 -13.13
C ILE A 94 -1.87 -8.32 -12.48
N ILE A 95 -0.68 -7.74 -12.27
CA ILE A 95 0.46 -8.46 -11.71
C ILE A 95 0.20 -8.92 -10.28
N PRO A 96 -0.24 -8.07 -9.34
CA PRO A 96 -0.56 -8.51 -7.98
C PRO A 96 -1.64 -9.61 -7.94
N LYS A 97 -2.70 -9.50 -8.75
CA LYS A 97 -3.75 -10.54 -8.85
C LYS A 97 -3.20 -11.88 -9.37
N ASN A 98 -2.30 -11.85 -10.35
CA ASN A 98 -1.68 -13.06 -10.88
C ASN A 98 -0.69 -13.67 -9.88
N ILE A 99 0.02 -12.84 -9.11
CA ILE A 99 0.89 -13.29 -8.04
C ILE A 99 0.08 -13.95 -6.91
N SER A 100 -1.04 -13.34 -6.49
CA SER A 100 -1.86 -13.81 -5.37
C SER A 100 -2.66 -15.08 -5.68
N SER A 101 -3.14 -15.23 -6.91
CA SER A 101 -3.96 -16.38 -7.34
C SER A 101 -3.16 -17.68 -7.57
N MET A 102 -1.83 -17.63 -7.58
CA MET A 102 -0.98 -18.80 -7.72
C MET A 102 -0.94 -19.64 -6.43
N LYS A 103 -1.76 -20.68 -6.32
CA LYS A 103 -1.61 -21.72 -5.28
C LYS A 103 -0.22 -22.39 -5.36
N GLU A 104 0.45 -22.59 -4.24
CA GLU A 104 1.80 -23.16 -4.15
C GLU A 104 1.94 -24.51 -4.90
N SER A 105 2.76 -24.53 -5.95
CA SER A 105 3.27 -25.75 -6.58
C SER A 105 4.64 -25.46 -7.18
N GLN A 106 5.52 -26.46 -7.28
CA GLN A 106 6.89 -26.23 -7.77
C GLN A 106 6.94 -25.62 -9.18
N LEU A 107 6.02 -25.99 -10.07
CA LEU A 107 5.92 -25.42 -11.42
C LEU A 107 5.44 -23.96 -11.38
N LYS A 108 4.51 -23.63 -10.48
CA LYS A 108 4.01 -22.26 -10.30
C LYS A 108 5.07 -21.35 -9.68
N ASN A 109 5.92 -21.87 -8.79
CA ASN A 109 7.05 -21.13 -8.22
C ASN A 109 8.03 -20.66 -9.30
N ARG A 110 8.28 -21.46 -10.36
CA ARG A 110 9.15 -21.06 -11.47
C ARG A 110 8.54 -19.96 -12.33
N ILE A 111 7.25 -20.05 -12.65
CA ILE A 111 6.53 -19.03 -13.43
C ILE A 111 6.48 -17.72 -12.62
N GLN A 112 6.13 -17.82 -11.34
CA GLN A 112 6.08 -16.69 -10.41
C GLN A 112 7.44 -16.00 -10.29
N ALA A 113 8.54 -16.75 -10.16
CA ALA A 113 9.89 -16.19 -10.09
C ALA A 113 10.29 -15.45 -11.37
N LYS A 114 9.98 -16.01 -12.56
CA LYS A 114 10.20 -15.33 -13.84
C LYS A 114 9.37 -14.05 -13.96
N LEU A 115 8.09 -14.11 -13.59
CA LEU A 115 7.19 -12.96 -13.58
C LEU A 115 7.77 -11.85 -12.69
N PHE A 116 8.18 -12.17 -11.46
CA PHE A 116 8.83 -11.22 -10.58
C PHE A 116 10.11 -10.64 -11.16
N HIS A 117 10.96 -11.47 -11.74
CA HIS A 117 12.19 -11.02 -12.39
C HIS A 117 11.92 -9.97 -13.46
N PHE A 118 10.98 -10.23 -14.38
CA PHE A 118 10.66 -9.28 -15.44
C PHE A 118 10.01 -8.00 -14.91
N VAL A 119 9.21 -8.07 -13.84
CA VAL A 119 8.65 -6.88 -13.21
C VAL A 119 9.74 -6.01 -12.58
N ILE A 120 10.70 -6.59 -11.85
CA ILE A 120 11.84 -5.85 -11.28
C ILE A 120 12.65 -5.19 -12.37
N GLU A 121 12.93 -5.93 -13.45
CA GLU A 121 13.60 -5.40 -14.64
C GLU A 121 12.88 -4.16 -15.18
N ILE A 122 11.55 -4.22 -15.35
CA ILE A 122 10.78 -3.10 -15.87
C ILE A 122 10.88 -1.89 -14.94
N LEU A 123 10.72 -2.09 -13.64
CA LEU A 123 10.80 -1.01 -12.64
C LEU A 123 12.19 -0.37 -12.57
N LEU A 124 13.26 -1.17 -12.57
CA LEU A 124 14.64 -0.67 -12.53
C LEU A 124 14.98 0.15 -13.78
N PHE A 125 14.57 -0.32 -14.97
CA PHE A 125 14.79 0.43 -16.20
C PHE A 125 13.98 1.73 -16.23
N GLY A 126 12.72 1.67 -15.78
CA GLY A 126 11.91 2.87 -15.57
C GLY A 126 12.58 3.86 -14.63
N TYR A 127 13.17 3.38 -13.53
CA TYR A 127 13.91 4.22 -12.59
C TYR A 127 15.13 4.89 -13.22
N GLU A 128 16.03 4.10 -13.81
CA GLU A 128 17.29 4.55 -14.40
C GLU A 128 17.07 5.66 -15.45
N HIS A 129 15.94 5.61 -16.16
CA HIS A 129 15.66 6.53 -17.26
C HIS A 129 14.59 7.59 -16.98
N HIS A 130 13.84 7.51 -15.86
CA HIS A 130 12.78 8.46 -15.50
C HIS A 130 12.77 8.89 -14.01
N LEU A 131 13.95 9.20 -13.45
CA LEU A 131 14.12 9.63 -12.05
C LEU A 131 13.14 10.76 -11.60
N SER A 132 12.73 11.66 -12.49
CA SER A 132 11.85 12.80 -12.16
C SER A 132 10.35 12.49 -12.10
N LYS A 133 9.91 11.33 -12.61
CA LYS A 133 8.49 10.90 -12.63
C LYS A 133 8.18 9.80 -11.61
N MET A 134 9.16 9.41 -10.80
CA MET A 134 9.03 8.30 -9.84
C MET A 134 7.95 8.52 -8.77
N ASP A 135 7.63 9.77 -8.44
CA ASP A 135 6.50 10.10 -7.55
C ASP A 135 5.17 9.54 -8.08
N ASP A 136 5.01 9.39 -9.41
CA ASP A 136 3.76 8.93 -10.04
C ASP A 136 3.54 7.40 -9.92
N TYR A 137 4.60 6.63 -9.65
CA TYR A 137 4.59 5.15 -9.65
C TYR A 137 4.95 4.54 -8.29
N GLU A 138 5.11 5.37 -7.26
CA GLU A 138 5.59 4.93 -5.95
C GLU A 138 4.68 3.91 -5.26
N SER A 139 3.36 4.06 -5.36
CA SER A 139 2.43 3.07 -4.82
C SER A 139 2.67 1.71 -5.46
N ASP A 140 2.96 1.69 -6.75
CA ASP A 140 3.08 0.47 -7.54
C ASP A 140 4.40 -0.23 -7.21
N VAL A 141 5.47 0.56 -7.08
CA VAL A 141 6.77 0.07 -6.61
C VAL A 141 6.66 -0.47 -5.18
N HIS A 142 5.99 0.25 -4.28
CA HIS A 142 5.78 -0.19 -2.90
C HIS A 142 5.06 -1.54 -2.84
N VAL A 143 4.01 -1.69 -3.64
CA VAL A 143 3.22 -2.92 -3.72
C VAL A 143 4.03 -4.07 -4.24
N ILE A 144 4.75 -3.85 -5.34
CA ILE A 144 5.54 -4.88 -5.99
C ILE A 144 6.65 -5.33 -5.04
N VAL A 145 7.34 -4.39 -4.38
CA VAL A 145 8.36 -4.67 -3.36
C VAL A 145 7.75 -5.43 -2.17
N SER A 146 6.58 -5.02 -1.68
CA SER A 146 5.91 -5.68 -0.54
C SER A 146 5.43 -7.09 -0.89
N SER A 147 4.86 -7.26 -2.09
CA SER A 147 4.47 -8.58 -2.60
C SER A 147 5.70 -9.46 -2.77
N MET A 148 6.78 -8.95 -3.36
CA MET A 148 8.03 -9.68 -3.53
C MET A 148 8.69 -10.05 -2.21
N LYS A 149 8.60 -9.20 -1.16
CA LYS A 149 9.06 -9.58 0.20
C LYS A 149 8.27 -10.75 0.74
N PHE A 150 6.94 -10.74 0.56
CA PHE A 150 6.06 -11.82 1.00
C PHE A 150 6.39 -13.15 0.31
N TYR A 151 6.65 -13.14 -1.00
CA TYR A 151 7.03 -14.33 -1.78
C TYR A 151 8.55 -14.55 -1.88
N GLY A 152 9.35 -13.72 -1.20
CA GLY A 152 10.80 -13.63 -1.34
C GLY A 152 11.55 -14.88 -0.91
N ASP A 153 10.95 -15.65 0.00
CA ASP A 153 11.46 -16.96 0.44
C ASP A 153 11.48 -18.00 -0.70
N ILE A 154 10.79 -17.75 -1.82
CA ILE A 154 10.73 -18.61 -3.01
C ILE A 154 11.70 -18.14 -4.12
N MET A 155 12.36 -16.97 -3.99
CA MET A 155 13.15 -16.40 -5.07
C MET A 155 14.35 -17.26 -5.51
N LEU A 156 14.48 -17.42 -6.82
CA LEU A 156 15.72 -17.89 -7.47
C LEU A 156 16.84 -16.86 -7.21
N GLU A 157 18.02 -17.37 -6.87
CA GLU A 157 19.24 -16.63 -6.49
C GLU A 157 19.59 -15.48 -7.45
N MET A 158 19.27 -15.64 -8.74
CA MET A 158 19.49 -14.66 -9.82
C MET A 158 18.71 -13.33 -9.67
N THR A 159 17.73 -13.26 -8.77
CA THR A 159 16.82 -12.08 -8.65
C THR A 159 17.06 -11.27 -7.38
N LYS A 160 17.79 -11.83 -6.40
CA LYS A 160 18.00 -11.20 -5.09
C LYS A 160 18.76 -9.88 -5.17
N GLU A 161 19.76 -9.80 -6.04
CA GLU A 161 20.59 -8.59 -6.20
C GLU A 161 19.79 -7.42 -6.79
N LYS A 162 19.05 -7.68 -7.89
CA LYS A 162 18.17 -6.68 -8.52
C LYS A 162 17.05 -6.25 -7.58
N PHE A 163 16.51 -7.18 -6.81
CA PHE A 163 15.52 -6.86 -5.78
C PHE A 163 16.08 -5.94 -4.69
N ALA A 164 17.29 -6.21 -4.20
CA ALA A 164 17.95 -5.35 -3.22
C ALA A 164 18.22 -3.94 -3.76
N GLN A 165 18.54 -3.80 -5.06
CA GLN A 165 18.66 -2.50 -5.71
C GLN A 165 17.33 -1.74 -5.72
N LEU A 166 16.23 -2.42 -6.08
CA LEU A 166 14.89 -1.83 -6.08
C LEU A 166 14.45 -1.42 -4.67
N GLU A 167 14.74 -2.25 -3.66
CA GLU A 167 14.45 -1.94 -2.26
C GLU A 167 15.20 -0.69 -1.79
N LYS A 168 16.49 -0.57 -2.14
CA LYS A 168 17.28 0.62 -1.82
C LYS A 168 16.68 1.87 -2.44
N ILE A 169 16.35 1.83 -3.74
CA ILE A 169 15.69 2.93 -4.45
C ILE A 169 14.40 3.35 -3.72
N TYR A 170 13.56 2.38 -3.36
CA TYR A 170 12.33 2.63 -2.63
C TYR A 170 12.58 3.32 -1.28
N THR A 171 13.59 2.88 -0.51
CA THR A 171 13.92 3.54 0.77
C THR A 171 14.41 4.98 0.62
N ASP A 172 15.12 5.29 -0.47
CA ASP A 172 15.62 6.63 -0.74
C ASP A 172 14.47 7.59 -1.13
N ILE A 173 13.48 7.11 -1.90
CA ILE A 173 12.25 7.85 -2.22
C ILE A 173 11.49 8.23 -0.92
N GLN A 174 11.35 7.28 0.01
CA GLN A 174 10.66 7.51 1.27
C GLN A 174 11.31 8.60 2.14
N LYS A 175 12.65 8.59 2.23
CA LYS A 175 13.40 9.61 2.98
C LYS A 175 13.19 11.01 2.39
N LEU A 176 13.30 11.14 1.07
CA LEU A 176 13.11 12.42 0.38
C LEU A 176 11.70 13.01 0.61
N LYS A 177 10.67 12.15 0.70
CA LYS A 177 9.31 12.58 1.03
C LYS A 177 9.16 13.06 2.47
N ALA A 178 9.70 12.32 3.43
CA ALA A 178 9.65 12.72 4.84
C ALA A 178 10.28 14.11 5.05
N GLU A 179 11.41 14.38 4.38
CA GLU A 179 12.07 15.68 4.40
C GLU A 179 11.20 16.78 3.77
N LYS A 180 10.60 16.53 2.59
CA LYS A 180 9.68 17.48 1.93
C LYS A 180 8.44 17.78 2.78
N ALA A 181 7.86 16.76 3.43
CA ALA A 181 6.69 16.92 4.31
C ALA A 181 7.02 17.78 5.54
N GLN A 182 8.16 17.52 6.19
CA GLN A 182 8.65 18.34 7.30
C GLN A 182 8.90 19.79 6.89
N MET A 183 9.47 20.02 5.69
CA MET A 183 9.69 21.37 5.17
C MET A 183 8.36 22.12 4.91
N LYS A 184 7.36 21.46 4.33
CA LYS A 184 6.03 22.05 4.10
C LYS A 184 5.29 22.37 5.41
N ALA A 185 5.35 21.49 6.40
CA ALA A 185 4.74 21.71 7.72
C ALA A 185 5.37 22.93 8.43
N LYS A 186 6.71 23.02 8.42
CA LYS A 186 7.45 24.17 8.98
C LYS A 186 7.13 25.49 8.27
N ALA A 187 6.94 25.47 6.95
CA ALA A 187 6.60 26.65 6.17
C ALA A 187 5.16 27.15 6.46
N GLN A 188 4.19 26.24 6.57
CA GLN A 188 2.79 26.59 6.87
C GLN A 188 2.59 27.09 8.31
N PHE A 189 3.38 26.59 9.26
CA PHE A 189 3.32 27.04 10.66
C PHE A 189 3.81 28.49 10.81
N LYS A 190 4.78 28.93 10.00
CA LYS A 190 5.27 30.33 10.02
C LYS A 190 4.24 31.37 9.53
N THR A 191 3.14 30.96 8.88
CA THR A 191 2.19 31.89 8.23
C THR A 191 0.89 32.13 9.01
N ARG A 192 0.66 31.47 10.16
CA ARG A 192 -0.61 31.57 10.90
C ARG A 192 -0.37 31.88 12.37
N ASN A 193 -0.23 33.16 12.70
CA ASN A 193 -0.35 33.64 14.07
C ASN A 193 -1.82 33.55 14.51
N PHE A 194 -2.13 32.71 15.49
CA PHE A 194 -3.41 32.76 16.21
C PHE A 194 -3.16 32.90 17.71
N ASN A 195 -3.56 34.06 18.24
CA ASN A 195 -3.56 34.37 19.67
C ASN A 195 -4.78 33.73 20.36
N GLY A 196 -4.55 33.14 21.53
CA GLY A 196 -5.61 32.74 22.47
C GLY A 196 -5.06 31.78 23.53
N ASN A 197 -4.61 32.36 24.66
CA ASN A 197 -4.04 31.76 25.89
C ASN A 197 -2.51 31.86 26.07
N GLY A 198 -1.78 32.54 25.17
CA GLY A 198 -0.35 32.83 25.36
C GLY A 198 0.62 31.65 25.16
N ILE A 199 0.10 30.42 25.03
CA ILE A 199 0.88 29.24 24.61
C ILE A 199 0.31 28.79 23.26
N LEU A 200 1.05 29.08 22.20
CA LEU A 200 0.74 28.60 20.85
C LEU A 200 0.77 27.06 20.85
N PRO A 201 -0.19 26.37 20.19
CA PRO A 201 -0.07 24.94 20.00
C PRO A 201 1.25 24.64 19.26
N PRO A 202 1.94 23.54 19.60
CA PRO A 202 3.24 23.21 19.02
C PRO A 202 3.17 23.01 17.50
N GLU A 203 2.00 22.60 17.00
CA GLU A 203 1.75 22.36 15.58
C GLU A 203 0.26 22.59 15.23
N ASN A 204 -0.03 22.66 13.94
CA ASN A 204 -1.41 22.81 13.46
C ASN A 204 -2.14 21.47 13.51
N PHE A 205 -3.31 21.41 14.16
CA PHE A 205 -4.11 20.17 14.22
C PHE A 205 -4.51 19.61 12.86
N ARG A 206 -4.59 20.46 11.82
CA ARG A 206 -4.95 20.05 10.47
C ARG A 206 -3.88 19.19 9.79
N SER A 207 -2.65 19.20 10.29
CA SER A 207 -1.55 18.37 9.81
C SER A 207 -1.25 17.17 10.72
N LEU A 208 -1.96 17.03 11.85
CA LEU A 208 -1.74 15.90 12.76
C LEU A 208 -2.26 14.60 12.13
N PRO A 209 -1.46 13.52 12.12
CA PRO A 209 -1.94 12.23 11.64
C PRO A 209 -3.01 11.68 12.59
N LEU A 210 -4.03 11.01 12.05
CA LEU A 210 -5.05 10.35 12.87
C LEU A 210 -4.47 9.15 13.64
N ILE A 211 -3.54 8.43 13.00
CA ILE A 211 -2.81 7.31 13.58
C ILE A 211 -1.72 7.85 14.50
N PRO A 212 -1.56 7.31 15.73
CA PRO A 212 -0.51 7.72 16.63
C PRO A 212 0.88 7.30 16.12
N SER A 213 1.88 8.12 16.39
CA SER A 213 3.28 7.69 16.28
C SER A 213 3.67 6.76 17.43
N PRO A 214 4.75 5.96 17.30
CA PRO A 214 5.24 5.12 18.40
C PRO A 214 5.49 5.88 19.72
N ALA A 215 6.02 7.11 19.64
CA ALA A 215 6.26 7.95 20.81
C ALA A 215 4.96 8.32 21.54
N GLU A 216 3.87 8.52 20.79
CA GLU A 216 2.54 8.82 21.35
C GLU A 216 1.89 7.61 22.02
N LEU A 217 2.47 6.41 21.92
CA LEU A 217 2.04 5.21 22.62
C LEU A 217 2.86 4.92 23.89
N GLU A 218 3.85 5.73 24.22
CA GLU A 218 4.55 5.61 25.50
C GLU A 218 3.65 6.11 26.63
N ILE A 219 3.61 5.40 27.76
CA ILE A 219 2.75 5.78 28.89
C ILE A 219 3.13 7.12 29.51
N SER A 220 4.39 7.53 29.36
CA SER A 220 4.91 8.84 29.78
C SER A 220 4.62 9.96 28.79
N PHE A 221 4.03 9.66 27.63
CA PHE A 221 3.72 10.68 26.63
C PHE A 221 2.63 11.62 27.14
N GLU A 222 2.94 12.90 27.21
CA GLU A 222 2.00 13.95 27.59
C GLU A 222 1.54 14.71 26.33
N PRO A 223 0.33 14.46 25.83
CA PRO A 223 -0.20 15.18 24.67
C PRO A 223 -0.46 16.65 25.01
N TYR A 224 -0.21 17.55 24.06
CA TYR A 224 -0.71 18.92 24.17
C TYR A 224 -2.24 18.92 24.03
N LEU A 225 -2.93 19.13 25.16
CA LEU A 225 -4.38 19.23 25.24
C LEU A 225 -4.80 20.57 25.82
N ARG A 226 -6.01 20.99 25.44
CA ARG A 226 -6.69 22.14 26.00
C ARG A 226 -8.07 21.70 26.46
N SER A 227 -8.48 22.11 27.64
CA SER A 227 -9.80 21.77 28.18
C SER A 227 -10.91 22.29 27.26
N ALA A 228 -11.96 21.48 27.08
CA ALA A 228 -13.18 21.94 26.44
C ALA A 228 -13.76 23.12 27.23
N LYS A 229 -14.13 24.21 26.53
CA LYS A 229 -14.74 25.37 27.16
C LYS A 229 -16.25 25.15 27.26
N ILE A 230 -16.73 24.91 28.48
CA ILE A 230 -18.15 24.65 28.75
C ILE A 230 -18.92 25.97 28.94
N PHE A 231 -18.33 26.90 29.69
CA PHE A 231 -18.98 28.14 30.12
C PHE A 231 -18.43 29.39 29.44
N GLU A 232 -17.30 29.28 28.74
CA GLU A 232 -16.63 30.38 28.08
C GLU A 232 -16.67 30.25 26.56
N PRO A 233 -16.72 31.38 25.82
CA PRO A 233 -16.57 31.34 24.38
C PRO A 233 -15.15 30.90 23.97
N TYR A 234 -15.08 30.22 22.83
CA TYR A 234 -13.83 30.02 22.12
C TYR A 234 -13.38 31.33 21.47
N SER A 235 -12.07 31.53 21.36
CA SER A 235 -11.50 32.77 20.80
C SER A 235 -11.88 32.98 19.34
N ASN A 236 -12.01 31.89 18.58
CA ASN A 236 -12.50 31.85 17.20
C ASN A 236 -12.78 30.38 16.81
N SER A 237 -13.28 30.17 15.60
CA SER A 237 -13.55 28.85 15.03
C SER A 237 -12.31 27.93 14.95
N GLU A 238 -11.13 28.45 14.62
CA GLU A 238 -9.90 27.62 14.57
C GLU A 238 -9.51 27.15 15.97
N HIS A 239 -9.69 28.00 17.00
CA HIS A 239 -9.49 27.61 18.38
C HIS A 239 -10.46 26.49 18.78
N TYR A 240 -11.75 26.61 18.43
CA TYR A 240 -12.72 25.54 18.66
C TYR A 240 -12.30 24.23 17.99
N LEU A 241 -11.98 24.26 16.69
CA LEU A 241 -11.63 23.07 15.92
C LEU A 241 -10.36 22.39 16.44
N ASP A 242 -9.32 23.15 16.81
CA ASP A 242 -8.10 22.57 17.39
C ASP A 242 -8.36 21.89 18.73
N VAL A 243 -9.13 22.53 19.62
CA VAL A 243 -9.49 21.94 20.92
C VAL A 243 -10.28 20.65 20.73
N GLN A 244 -11.32 20.67 19.89
CA GLN A 244 -12.16 19.50 19.64
C GLN A 244 -11.38 18.37 18.97
N PHE A 245 -10.54 18.68 17.98
CA PHE A 245 -9.73 17.69 17.29
C PHE A 245 -8.75 17.01 18.25
N ARG A 246 -8.00 17.78 19.05
CA ARG A 246 -6.97 17.22 19.95
C ARG A 246 -7.60 16.37 21.05
N LEU A 247 -8.72 16.82 21.63
CA LEU A 247 -9.45 16.03 22.62
C LEU A 247 -9.99 14.72 22.04
N LEU A 248 -10.65 14.78 20.87
CA LEU A 248 -11.22 13.61 20.24
C LEU A 248 -10.15 12.61 19.75
N ARG A 249 -9.02 13.12 19.28
CA ARG A 249 -7.87 12.29 18.89
C ARG A 249 -7.24 11.60 20.10
N GLU A 250 -7.11 12.30 21.23
CA GLU A 250 -6.62 11.66 22.45
C GLU A 250 -7.63 10.64 23.01
N ASP A 251 -8.93 10.89 22.91
CA ASP A 251 -9.97 9.92 23.29
C ASP A 251 -9.88 8.62 22.46
N LEU A 252 -9.46 8.72 21.19
CA LEU A 252 -9.13 7.57 20.35
C LEU A 252 -7.82 6.87 20.78
N ILE A 253 -6.77 7.62 21.08
CA ILE A 253 -5.40 7.09 21.31
C ILE A 253 -5.20 6.58 22.74
N SER A 254 -5.74 7.26 23.74
CA SER A 254 -5.50 6.97 25.16
C SER A 254 -5.90 5.55 25.58
N PRO A 255 -7.06 5.01 25.15
CA PRO A 255 -7.43 3.62 25.44
C PRO A 255 -6.47 2.60 24.80
N LEU A 256 -6.01 2.89 23.58
CA LEU A 256 -5.05 2.05 22.86
C LEU A 256 -3.67 2.07 23.53
N ARG A 257 -3.16 3.26 23.90
CA ARG A 257 -1.91 3.45 24.65
C ARG A 257 -1.91 2.63 25.94
N THR A 258 -2.95 2.82 26.75
CA THR A 258 -3.11 2.12 28.04
C THR A 258 -3.17 0.61 27.83
N GLY A 259 -4.02 0.14 26.91
CA GLY A 259 -4.23 -1.30 26.77
C GLY A 259 -3.06 -2.05 26.08
N ILE A 260 -2.22 -1.37 25.28
CA ILE A 260 -0.93 -1.91 24.81
C ILE A 260 0.03 -2.11 26.00
N GLU A 261 0.14 -1.14 26.90
CA GLU A 261 1.00 -1.26 28.08
C GLU A 261 0.52 -2.37 29.02
N GLU A 262 -0.80 -2.47 29.22
CA GLU A 262 -1.40 -3.59 29.93
C GLU A 262 -1.14 -4.93 29.23
N THR A 263 -0.99 -4.95 27.90
CA THR A 263 -0.71 -6.17 27.14
C THR A 263 0.73 -6.64 27.39
N LYS A 264 1.68 -5.69 27.48
CA LYS A 264 3.07 -6.01 27.86
C LYS A 264 3.17 -6.63 29.26
N THR A 265 2.33 -6.17 30.18
CA THR A 265 2.27 -6.67 31.57
C THR A 265 1.32 -7.86 31.78
N GLY A 266 0.60 -8.30 30.74
CA GLY A 266 -0.32 -9.44 30.77
C GLY A 266 -1.65 -9.18 31.49
N LYS A 267 -2.02 -7.91 31.70
CA LYS A 267 -3.25 -7.49 32.42
C LYS A 267 -4.33 -6.93 31.50
N SER A 268 -4.06 -6.84 30.20
CA SER A 268 -4.93 -6.14 29.27
C SER A 268 -6.30 -6.77 29.14
N ARG A 269 -7.30 -5.89 29.02
CA ARG A 269 -8.67 -6.25 28.63
C ARG A 269 -8.92 -6.07 27.14
N MET A 270 -7.95 -5.55 26.38
CA MET A 270 -8.04 -5.47 24.91
C MET A 270 -8.07 -6.87 24.31
N TYR A 271 -8.80 -7.01 23.21
CA TYR A 271 -8.72 -8.23 22.41
C TYR A 271 -7.32 -8.33 21.80
N SER A 272 -6.61 -9.41 22.17
CA SER A 272 -5.27 -9.69 21.70
C SER A 272 -5.24 -11.02 20.95
N TYR A 273 -4.66 -11.02 19.77
CA TYR A 273 -4.44 -12.19 18.94
C TYR A 273 -2.95 -12.48 18.89
N LYS A 274 -2.58 -13.73 19.16
CA LYS A 274 -1.18 -14.19 19.18
C LYS A 274 -0.89 -15.04 17.96
N ASN A 275 0.39 -15.10 17.58
CA ASN A 275 0.89 -15.92 16.46
C ASN A 275 0.15 -15.60 15.14
N VAL A 276 -0.10 -14.32 14.92
CA VAL A 276 -0.71 -13.83 13.69
C VAL A 276 0.34 -13.91 12.59
N LYS A 277 0.00 -14.57 11.48
CA LYS A 277 0.91 -14.73 10.32
C LYS A 277 0.30 -14.09 9.10
N PHE A 278 1.11 -13.39 8.32
CA PHE A 278 0.71 -13.01 6.97
C PHE A 278 0.67 -14.25 6.09
N VAL A 279 -0.38 -14.40 5.30
CA VAL A 279 -0.62 -15.58 4.44
C VAL A 279 -1.03 -15.23 3.02
N GLY A 280 -1.13 -13.94 2.70
CA GLY A 280 -1.35 -13.48 1.33
C GLY A 280 -1.58 -11.99 1.26
N ILE A 281 -1.63 -11.50 0.03
CA ILE A 281 -1.99 -10.13 -0.33
C ILE A 281 -2.93 -10.16 -1.52
N ASP A 282 -3.87 -9.23 -1.59
CA ASP A 282 -4.76 -9.06 -2.74
C ASP A 282 -5.08 -7.57 -2.96
N LEU A 283 -5.63 -7.24 -4.12
CA LEU A 283 -6.05 -5.88 -4.47
C LEU A 283 -7.56 -5.74 -4.35
N TYR A 284 -8.01 -4.81 -3.51
CA TYR A 284 -9.42 -4.41 -3.43
C TYR A 284 -9.77 -3.51 -4.61
N LEU A 285 -10.35 -4.10 -5.66
CA LEU A 285 -10.65 -3.41 -6.92
C LEU A 285 -11.48 -2.12 -6.79
N PRO A 286 -12.49 -2.00 -5.89
CA PRO A 286 -13.29 -0.78 -5.80
C PRO A 286 -12.51 0.47 -5.34
N SER A 287 -11.50 0.32 -4.48
CA SER A 287 -10.68 1.45 -4.01
C SER A 287 -9.23 1.44 -4.51
N GLY A 288 -8.78 0.34 -5.13
CA GLY A 288 -7.39 0.14 -5.51
C GLY A 288 -6.44 -0.06 -4.33
N GLU A 289 -6.97 -0.36 -3.14
CA GLU A 289 -6.18 -0.56 -1.92
C GLU A 289 -5.82 -2.02 -1.72
N TYR A 290 -4.66 -2.29 -1.12
CA TYR A 290 -4.22 -3.66 -0.88
C TYR A 290 -4.74 -4.21 0.43
N ILE A 291 -5.17 -5.46 0.37
CA ILE A 291 -5.62 -6.25 1.50
C ILE A 291 -4.53 -7.27 1.79
N HIS A 292 -3.96 -7.19 2.98
CA HIS A 292 -3.09 -8.22 3.51
C HIS A 292 -3.93 -9.21 4.30
N TYR A 293 -3.83 -10.49 3.95
CA TYR A 293 -4.49 -11.55 4.70
C TYR A 293 -3.60 -12.02 5.82
N VAL A 294 -4.13 -11.97 7.04
CA VAL A 294 -3.50 -12.55 8.21
C VAL A 294 -4.29 -13.77 8.68
N LYS A 295 -3.58 -14.85 9.02
CA LYS A 295 -4.13 -16.03 9.65
C LYS A 295 -3.96 -15.91 11.17
N ILE A 296 -5.04 -16.21 11.89
CA ILE A 296 -5.06 -16.31 13.35
C ILE A 296 -5.23 -17.77 13.78
N GLN A 297 -4.86 -18.09 15.02
CA GLN A 297 -5.04 -19.44 15.55
C GLN A 297 -6.53 -19.80 15.64
N GLU A 298 -6.85 -21.07 15.40
CA GLU A 298 -8.21 -21.61 15.46
C GLU A 298 -8.90 -21.34 16.81
N SER A 299 -8.14 -21.44 17.90
CA SER A 299 -8.62 -21.14 19.26
C SER A 299 -9.12 -19.69 19.44
N GLN A 300 -8.63 -18.76 18.62
CA GLN A 300 -8.96 -17.33 18.66
C GLN A 300 -10.03 -16.94 17.62
N LEU A 301 -10.38 -17.83 16.68
CA LEU A 301 -11.36 -17.54 15.62
C LEU A 301 -12.72 -17.15 16.20
N ARG A 302 -13.19 -17.87 17.23
CA ARG A 302 -14.48 -17.58 17.87
C ARG A 302 -14.51 -16.20 18.53
N LEU A 303 -13.38 -15.77 19.10
CA LEU A 303 -13.25 -14.42 19.67
C LEU A 303 -13.29 -13.39 18.55
N CYS A 304 -12.42 -13.55 17.55
CA CYS A 304 -12.35 -12.69 16.37
C CYS A 304 -13.72 -12.50 15.72
N MET A 305 -14.46 -13.59 15.48
CA MET A 305 -15.80 -13.58 14.87
C MET A 305 -16.87 -12.89 15.72
N LYS A 306 -16.65 -12.65 17.02
CA LYS A 306 -17.58 -11.91 17.86
C LYS A 306 -17.22 -10.45 18.02
N THR A 307 -15.94 -10.13 18.00
CA THR A 307 -15.44 -8.84 18.50
C THR A 307 -14.89 -7.96 17.41
N LEU A 308 -14.19 -8.54 16.44
CA LEU A 308 -13.48 -7.78 15.42
C LEU A 308 -14.47 -7.18 14.41
N LYS A 309 -14.66 -5.87 14.47
CA LYS A 309 -15.57 -5.13 13.59
C LYS A 309 -14.84 -4.66 12.33
N LYS A 310 -15.60 -4.49 11.25
CA LYS A 310 -15.13 -3.78 10.05
C LYS A 310 -14.62 -2.39 10.45
N SER A 311 -13.47 -2.01 9.91
CA SER A 311 -12.78 -0.75 10.19
C SER A 311 -12.34 -0.56 11.65
N SER A 312 -12.27 -1.62 12.46
CA SER A 312 -11.55 -1.56 13.74
C SER A 312 -10.07 -1.28 13.48
N LEU A 313 -9.46 -0.41 14.30
CA LEU A 313 -8.02 -0.17 14.27
C LEU A 313 -7.29 -1.28 15.02
N LEU A 314 -6.26 -1.81 14.36
CA LEU A 314 -5.37 -2.85 14.84
C LEU A 314 -3.97 -2.26 15.03
N CYS A 315 -3.26 -2.76 16.04
CA CYS A 315 -1.83 -2.54 16.21
C CYS A 315 -1.12 -3.89 16.23
N LEU A 316 -0.16 -4.10 15.33
CA LEU A 316 0.64 -5.31 15.23
C LEU A 316 2.08 -5.04 15.69
N SER A 317 2.72 -6.07 16.25
CA SER A 317 4.12 -6.04 16.64
C SER A 317 4.70 -7.45 16.74
N SER A 318 5.88 -7.66 16.17
CA SER A 318 6.68 -8.88 16.30
C SER A 318 7.59 -8.86 17.53
N ASP A 319 7.80 -7.68 18.15
CA ASP A 319 8.70 -7.49 19.29
C ASP A 319 7.98 -7.27 20.63
N LYS A 320 6.67 -7.57 20.66
CA LYS A 320 5.78 -7.34 21.82
C LYS A 320 5.68 -5.86 22.22
N TYR A 321 5.55 -5.00 21.21
CA TYR A 321 5.34 -3.54 21.32
C TYR A 321 6.51 -2.82 22.01
N ARG A 322 7.74 -3.33 21.86
CA ARG A 322 8.93 -2.68 22.44
C ARG A 322 9.35 -1.48 21.61
N SER A 323 9.42 -1.66 20.30
CA SER A 323 9.82 -0.63 19.34
C SER A 323 9.02 -0.67 18.05
N GLU A 324 8.40 -1.81 17.72
CA GLU A 324 7.61 -1.97 16.50
C GLU A 324 6.11 -1.76 16.77
N PHE A 325 5.50 -0.86 15.99
CA PHE A 325 4.06 -0.57 16.00
C PHE A 325 3.57 -0.42 14.56
N ILE A 326 2.80 -1.40 14.09
CA ILE A 326 2.25 -1.43 12.74
C ILE A 326 0.74 -1.25 12.85
N PHE A 327 0.20 -0.17 12.27
CA PHE A 327 -1.24 0.08 12.33
C PHE A 327 -1.94 -0.42 11.07
N ALA A 328 -3.08 -1.06 11.28
CA ALA A 328 -3.93 -1.54 10.20
C ALA A 328 -5.40 -1.39 10.56
N SER A 329 -6.27 -1.33 9.56
CA SER A 329 -7.72 -1.41 9.72
C SER A 329 -8.26 -2.71 9.15
N VAL A 330 -9.33 -3.21 9.76
CA VAL A 330 -10.01 -4.43 9.31
C VAL A 330 -10.84 -4.12 8.06
N MET A 331 -10.60 -4.85 6.98
CA MET A 331 -11.40 -4.77 5.76
C MET A 331 -12.72 -5.55 5.92
N ASP A 332 -13.68 -5.38 5.00
CA ASP A 332 -15.01 -5.96 5.19
C ASP A 332 -14.98 -7.48 5.44
N ARG A 333 -15.77 -7.89 6.43
CA ARG A 333 -15.74 -9.21 7.04
C ARG A 333 -16.35 -10.27 6.14
N GLU A 334 -17.29 -9.90 5.27
CA GLU A 334 -17.95 -10.83 4.34
C GLU A 334 -16.98 -11.41 3.31
N GLU A 335 -15.93 -10.67 2.93
CA GLU A 335 -14.84 -11.16 2.08
C GLU A 335 -13.88 -12.08 2.85
N CYS A 336 -13.75 -11.90 4.17
CA CYS A 336 -12.89 -12.72 5.03
C CYS A 336 -13.51 -14.06 5.44
N LEU A 337 -14.84 -14.16 5.48
CA LEU A 337 -15.57 -15.28 6.09
C LEU A 337 -15.76 -16.49 5.17
N MET A 338 -15.48 -16.37 3.87
CA MET A 338 -15.88 -17.40 2.90
C MET A 338 -14.90 -18.57 2.79
N PHE A 339 -13.58 -18.40 3.00
CA PHE A 339 -12.60 -19.51 2.90
C PHE A 339 -11.32 -19.25 3.75
N ASP A 340 -10.91 -20.23 4.58
CA ASP A 340 -9.55 -20.42 5.14
C ASP A 340 -9.06 -19.68 6.42
N GLU A 341 -9.90 -19.27 7.39
CA GLU A 341 -9.41 -18.74 8.69
C GLU A 341 -8.57 -17.44 8.59
N LYS A 342 -8.84 -16.60 7.58
CA LYS A 342 -8.07 -15.39 7.27
C LYS A 342 -8.85 -14.13 7.62
N ILE A 343 -8.13 -13.06 7.96
CA ILE A 343 -8.65 -11.72 8.17
C ILE A 343 -7.94 -10.81 7.18
N GLY A 344 -8.69 -10.10 6.36
CA GLY A 344 -8.18 -9.04 5.50
C GLY A 344 -7.95 -7.77 6.30
N ILE A 345 -6.74 -7.25 6.27
CA ILE A 345 -6.35 -6.00 6.90
C ILE A 345 -5.70 -5.07 5.88
N LYS A 346 -5.87 -3.77 6.09
CA LYS A 346 -5.25 -2.71 5.31
C LYS A 346 -4.34 -1.90 6.20
N PHE A 347 -3.10 -1.62 5.78
CA PHE A 347 -2.20 -0.78 6.58
C PHE A 347 -2.64 0.70 6.56
N GLU A 348 -2.56 1.36 7.71
CA GLU A 348 -2.88 2.79 7.90
C GLU A 348 -1.62 3.68 7.81
N GLY A 349 -0.56 3.15 7.19
CA GLY A 349 0.73 3.80 7.02
C GLY A 349 1.68 2.92 6.22
N GLU A 350 2.89 3.43 6.03
CA GLU A 350 3.94 2.71 5.31
C GLU A 350 4.88 2.03 6.31
N TYR A 351 4.95 0.71 6.23
CA TYR A 351 5.70 -0.13 7.17
C TYR A 351 6.60 -1.10 6.42
N ASN A 352 7.79 -1.34 6.96
CA ASN A 352 8.65 -2.41 6.48
C ASN A 352 8.29 -3.72 7.19
N ILE A 353 7.35 -4.47 6.60
CA ILE A 353 6.84 -5.71 7.18
C ILE A 353 7.77 -6.88 6.84
N ASP A 354 8.10 -7.68 7.86
CA ASP A 354 8.78 -8.96 7.69
C ASP A 354 7.73 -10.08 7.69
N PHE A 355 7.32 -10.48 6.50
CA PHE A 355 6.24 -11.44 6.31
C PHE A 355 6.57 -12.86 6.79
N SER A 356 7.84 -13.16 7.09
CA SER A 356 8.26 -14.45 7.66
C SER A 356 7.98 -14.57 9.16
N LYS A 357 7.78 -13.44 9.85
CA LYS A 357 7.61 -13.38 11.31
C LYS A 357 6.18 -13.63 11.75
N GLU A 358 6.08 -14.04 13.01
CA GLU A 358 4.82 -14.04 13.75
C GLU A 358 4.64 -12.70 14.47
N TYR A 359 3.42 -12.20 14.43
CA TYR A 359 3.03 -10.96 15.06
C TYR A 359 2.06 -11.21 16.22
N GLN A 360 2.15 -10.37 17.23
CA GLN A 360 1.06 -10.11 18.14
C GLN A 360 0.21 -8.97 17.56
N MET A 361 -1.10 -9.08 17.66
CA MET A 361 -2.04 -8.08 17.17
C MET A 361 -3.03 -7.75 18.27
N VAL A 362 -3.29 -6.46 18.51
CA VAL A 362 -4.33 -5.99 19.43
C VAL A 362 -5.33 -5.12 18.70
N GLU A 363 -6.58 -5.22 19.11
CA GLU A 363 -7.68 -4.39 18.60
C GLU A 363 -7.90 -3.18 19.52
N SER A 364 -7.94 -1.99 18.93
CA SER A 364 -8.25 -0.75 19.65
C SER A 364 -9.61 -0.85 20.35
N PRO A 365 -9.73 -0.44 21.63
CA PRO A 365 -11.02 -0.39 22.31
C PRO A 365 -12.00 0.60 21.68
N ALA A 366 -11.48 1.64 21.03
CA ALA A 366 -12.27 2.69 20.39
C ALA A 366 -12.63 2.29 18.95
N TYR A 367 -13.89 2.56 18.56
CA TYR A 367 -14.36 2.24 17.20
C TYR A 367 -13.82 3.25 16.18
N PHE A 368 -12.67 2.93 15.60
CA PHE A 368 -11.86 3.83 14.77
C PHE A 368 -12.61 4.51 13.63
N GLU A 369 -13.47 3.80 12.89
CA GLU A 369 -14.19 4.39 11.75
C GLU A 369 -15.02 5.62 12.13
N ALA A 370 -15.69 5.57 13.28
CA ALA A 370 -16.49 6.70 13.77
C ALA A 370 -15.60 7.91 14.07
N TYR A 371 -14.45 7.70 14.72
CA TYR A 371 -13.48 8.77 15.00
C TYR A 371 -12.86 9.30 13.70
N ARG A 372 -12.49 8.41 12.77
CA ARG A 372 -11.83 8.73 11.51
C ARG A 372 -12.63 9.77 10.71
N HIS A 373 -13.92 9.53 10.51
CA HIS A 373 -14.77 10.47 9.78
C HIS A 373 -14.88 11.84 10.45
N ILE A 374 -15.03 11.87 11.78
CA ILE A 374 -15.18 13.13 12.52
C ILE A 374 -13.87 13.91 12.53
N LEU A 375 -12.74 13.25 12.80
CA LEU A 375 -11.42 13.86 12.82
C LEU A 375 -11.05 14.43 11.44
N LEU A 376 -11.28 13.69 10.36
CA LEU A 376 -11.07 14.19 9.00
C LEU A 376 -11.94 15.40 8.69
N ALA A 377 -13.23 15.39 9.10
CA ALA A 377 -14.11 16.53 8.91
C ALA A 377 -13.58 17.77 9.65
N LEU A 378 -13.17 17.65 10.92
CA LEU A 378 -12.58 18.75 11.69
C LEU A 378 -11.34 19.32 11.01
N GLN A 379 -10.49 18.48 10.42
CA GLN A 379 -9.28 18.91 9.69
C GLN A 379 -9.57 19.72 8.43
N VAL A 380 -10.73 19.53 7.79
CA VAL A 380 -11.08 20.22 6.53
C VAL A 380 -11.99 21.44 6.75
N LEU A 381 -12.84 21.44 7.77
CA LEU A 381 -13.79 22.54 8.05
C LEU A 381 -13.08 23.88 8.22
N THR A 382 -13.56 24.93 7.55
CA THR A 382 -13.03 26.30 7.71
C THR A 382 -13.81 27.13 8.72
N ALA A 383 -13.31 28.33 9.02
CA ALA A 383 -13.95 29.30 9.89
C ALA A 383 -15.40 29.65 9.53
N ASN A 384 -15.79 29.47 8.26
CA ASN A 384 -17.15 29.77 7.77
C ASN A 384 -18.06 28.53 7.76
N GLY A 385 -17.63 27.38 8.29
CA GLY A 385 -18.38 26.12 8.28
C GLY A 385 -18.36 25.38 6.94
N TYR A 386 -17.80 25.98 5.88
CA TYR A 386 -17.60 25.32 4.59
C TYR A 386 -16.32 24.47 4.61
N PRO A 387 -16.33 23.26 4.03
CA PRO A 387 -15.11 22.50 3.80
C PRO A 387 -14.17 23.29 2.86
N LYS A 388 -12.85 23.26 3.11
CA LYS A 388 -11.87 23.80 2.16
C LYS A 388 -12.04 23.07 0.82
N ASN A 389 -12.61 23.75 -0.18
CA ASN A 389 -12.70 23.36 -1.59
C ASN A 389 -12.23 21.93 -1.91
N TYR A 390 -13.13 20.95 -1.77
CA TYR A 390 -12.96 19.69 -2.47
C TYR A 390 -13.36 19.91 -3.92
N ASN A 391 -12.37 19.99 -4.82
CA ASN A 391 -12.60 19.63 -6.21
C ASN A 391 -12.87 18.13 -6.23
N LEU A 392 -14.15 17.75 -6.10
CA LEU A 392 -14.63 16.45 -6.54
C LEU A 392 -14.53 16.46 -8.07
N LYS A 393 -13.46 15.88 -8.60
CA LYS A 393 -13.38 15.44 -9.99
C LYS A 393 -13.12 13.95 -9.99
#